data_AF-A0A4Z0YME9-F1
#
_entry.id   AF-A0A4Z0YME9-F1
#
_cell.length_a   1.000
_cell.length_b   1.000
_cell.length_c   1.000
_cell.angle_alpha   90.00
_cell.angle_beta   90.00
_cell.angle_gamma   90.00
#
_symmetry.space_group_name_H-M   'P 1'
#
loop_
_entity.id
_entity.type
_entity.pdbx_description
1 polymer ?
#
loop_
_entity_poly.entity_id
_entity_poly.type
_entity_poly.pdbx_seq_one_letter_code
_entity_poly.pdbx_strand_id
1 'polypeptide(L)' 'MKIDKVVVIANKTFEGISVINIELYNESGRRCAQPTKHFIDSINKLPTLDEKKIKTVIARQYQIPADMISFF' A
#
# COMPACT_ATOMS: atom_id res chain seq x y z
N MET A 1 3.81 -16.99 5.77
CA MET A 1 3.06 -16.09 6.68
C MET A 1 1.97 -15.42 5.87
N LYS A 2 0.71 -15.52 6.30
CA LYS A 2 -0.44 -15.01 5.54
C LYS A 2 -0.71 -13.55 5.94
N ILE A 3 -0.90 -12.70 4.93
CA ILE A 3 -1.31 -11.31 5.09
C ILE A 3 -2.84 -11.30 5.20
N ASP A 4 -3.36 -10.55 6.18
CA ASP A 4 -4.79 -10.43 6.44
C ASP A 4 -5.30 -9.00 6.22
N LYS A 5 -4.46 -8.00 6.48
CA LYS A 5 -4.79 -6.59 6.29
C LYS A 5 -3.59 -5.78 5.83
N VAL A 6 -3.84 -4.81 4.94
CA VAL A 6 -2.86 -3.81 4.53
C VAL A 6 -3.41 -2.41 4.76
N VAL A 7 -2.60 -1.56 5.39
CA VAL A 7 -2.89 -0.15 5.62
C VAL A 7 -1.88 0.69 4.86
N VAL A 8 -2.37 1.49 3.92
CA VAL A 8 -1.58 2.46 3.18
C VAL A 8 -1.68 3.79 3.93
N ILE A 9 -0.55 4.29 4.41
CA ILE A 9 -0.44 5.62 4.98
C ILE A 9 -0.10 6.55 3.84
N ALA A 10 -1.03 7.42 3.47
CA ALA A 10 -0.87 8.32 2.34
C ALA A 10 -1.32 9.73 2.68
N ASN A 11 -0.69 10.72 2.06
CA ASN A 11 -1.11 12.10 2.14
C ASN A 11 -1.83 12.51 0.85
N LYS A 12 -2.88 13.32 0.97
CA LYS A 12 -3.51 13.99 -0.17
C LYS A 12 -2.87 15.36 -0.33
N THR A 13 -2.28 15.61 -1.49
CA THR A 13 -1.67 16.87 -1.88
C THR A 13 -2.47 17.51 -3.01
N PHE A 14 -2.16 18.76 -3.35
CA PHE A 14 -2.73 19.43 -4.53
C PHE A 14 -2.41 18.70 -5.84
N GLU A 15 -1.33 17.92 -5.86
CA GLU A 15 -0.85 17.17 -7.04
C GLU A 15 -1.39 15.73 -7.09
N GLY A 16 -2.08 15.25 -6.03
CA GLY A 16 -2.67 13.92 -5.97
C GLY A 16 -2.39 13.20 -4.65
N ILE A 17 -2.20 11.88 -4.71
CA ILE A 17 -1.89 11.05 -3.54
C ILE A 17 -0.37 10.86 -3.45
N SER A 18 0.19 10.92 -2.25
CA SER A 18 1.58 10.54 -1.97
C SER A 18 1.62 9.45 -0.90
N VAL A 19 2.14 8.28 -1.24
CA VAL A 19 2.26 7.15 -0.32
C VAL A 19 3.49 7.37 0.57
N ILE A 20 3.29 7.40 1.88
CA ILE A 20 4.33 7.58 2.89
C ILE A 20 4.85 6.23 3.35
N ASN A 21 3.94 5.31 3.66
CA ASN A 21 4.26 3.99 4.18
C ASN A 21 3.15 2.99 3.84
N ILE A 22 3.47 1.70 3.87
CA ILE A 22 2.50 0.61 3.74
C ILE A 22 2.76 -0.38 4.88
N GLU A 23 1.74 -0.66 5.68
CA GLU A 23 1.84 -1.56 6.82
C GLU A 23 1.07 -2.85 6.54
N LEU A 24 1.75 -3.98 6.65
CA LEU A 24 1.17 -5.30 6.40
C LEU A 24 0.99 -6.04 7.71
N TYR A 25 -0.23 -6.52 7.95
CA TYR A 25 -0.60 -7.24 9.17
C TYR A 25 -0.99 -8.68 8.87
N ASN A 26 -0.61 -9.58 9.78
CA ASN A 26 -1.08 -10.97 9.78
C ASN A 26 -2.42 -11.11 10.53
N GLU A 27 -2.97 -12.32 10.54
CA GLU A 27 -4.23 -12.66 11.21
C GLU A 27 -4.21 -12.37 12.73
N SER A 28 -3.03 -12.32 13.35
CA SER A 28 -2.88 -11.96 14.78
C SER A 28 -2.78 -10.45 15.01
N GLY A 29 -2.97 -9.62 13.98
CA GLY A 29 -2.84 -8.17 14.04
C GLY A 29 -1.40 -7.66 14.19
N ARG A 30 -0.40 -8.53 13.99
CA ARG A 30 1.02 -8.15 14.09
C ARG A 30 1.56 -7.71 12.74
N ARG A 31 2.40 -6.68 12.74
CA ARG A 31 3.15 -6.27 11.55
C ARG A 31 4.03 -7.42 11.10
N CYS A 32 3.90 -7.77 9.83
CA CYS A 32 4.43 -9.01 9.28
C CYS A 32 5.41 -8.75 8.13
N ALA A 33 5.34 -7.58 7.48
CA ALA A 33 6.31 -7.18 6.49
C ALA A 33 6.45 -5.65 6.48
N GLN A 34 7.64 -5.20 6.09
CA GLN A 34 7.91 -3.80 5.82
C GLN A 34 8.25 -3.64 4.33
N PRO A 35 7.58 -2.72 3.61
CA PRO A 35 7.92 -2.43 2.23
C PRO A 35 9.31 -1.80 2.16
N THR A 36 10.00 -2.03 1.06
CA THR A 36 11.23 -1.31 0.79
C THR A 36 10.91 0.14 0.41
N LYS A 37 11.79 1.08 0.78
CA LYS A 37 11.69 2.47 0.32
C LYS A 37 11.58 2.55 -1.21
N HIS A 38 12.37 1.73 -1.91
CA HIS A 38 12.34 1.67 -3.38
C HIS A 38 10.96 1.32 -3.94
N PHE A 39 10.21 0.43 -3.28
CA PHE A 39 8.85 0.09 -3.69
C PHE A 39 7.86 1.25 -3.46
N ILE A 40 7.98 1.95 -2.33
CA ILE A 40 7.16 3.14 -2.06
C ILE A 40 7.46 4.23 -3.11
N ASP A 41 8.75 4.48 -3.38
CA ASP A 41 9.18 5.45 -4.39
C ASP A 41 8.71 5.06 -5.79
N SER A 42 8.62 3.77 -6.13
CA SER A 42 8.13 3.33 -7.44
C SER A 42 6.62 3.55 -7.60
N ILE A 43 5.83 3.41 -6.53
CA ILE A 43 4.40 3.75 -6.53
C ILE A 43 4.22 5.27 -6.75
N ASN A 44 4.98 6.09 -6.03
CA ASN A 44 4.89 7.54 -6.11
C ASN A 44 5.34 8.12 -7.47
N LYS A 45 6.09 7.36 -8.27
CA LYS A 45 6.49 7.74 -9.64
C LYS A 45 5.42 7.48 -10.69
N LEU A 46 4.31 6.81 -10.34
CA LEU A 46 3.26 6.54 -11.30
C LEU A 46 2.52 7.83 -11.68
N PRO A 47 2.30 8.08 -12.98
CA PRO A 47 1.56 9.25 -13.41
C PRO A 47 0.09 9.14 -12.97
N THR A 48 -0.49 10.25 -12.51
CA THR A 48 -1.89 10.35 -12.07
C THR A 48 -2.24 9.30 -11.01
N LEU A 49 -1.48 9.29 -9.90
CA LEU A 49 -1.62 8.31 -8.82
C LEU A 49 -2.98 8.47 -8.11
N ASP A 50 -3.75 7.38 -8.08
CA ASP A 50 -5.05 7.29 -7.41
C ASP A 50 -5.12 6.03 -6.51
N GLU A 51 -6.13 5.97 -5.63
CA GLU A 51 -6.28 4.84 -4.70
C GLU A 51 -6.41 3.50 -5.43
N LYS A 52 -7.06 3.46 -6.61
CA LYS A 52 -7.27 2.22 -7.37
C LYS A 52 -5.96 1.68 -7.92
N LYS A 53 -5.10 2.53 -8.46
CA LYS A 53 -3.76 2.18 -8.95
C LYS A 53 -2.86 1.72 -7.81
N ILE A 54 -2.86 2.43 -6.68
CA ILE A 54 -2.12 2.04 -5.49
C ILE A 54 -2.55 0.65 -5.03
N LYS A 55 -3.87 0.41 -4.88
CA LYS A 55 -4.41 -0.90 -4.52
C LYS A 55 -3.98 -1.99 -5.50
N THR A 56 -4.02 -1.70 -6.80
CA THR A 56 -3.63 -2.66 -7.85
C THR A 56 -2.16 -3.07 -7.74
N VAL A 57 -1.26 -2.10 -7.54
CA VAL A 57 0.18 -2.36 -7.43
C VAL A 57 0.50 -3.15 -6.17
N ILE A 58 -0.08 -2.78 -5.03
CA ILE A 58 0.11 -3.48 -3.75
C ILE A 58 -0.47 -4.89 -3.80
N ALA A 59 -1.70 -5.04 -4.32
CA ALA A 59 -2.36 -6.33 -4.50
C ALA A 59 -1.49 -7.29 -5.32
N ARG A 60 -0.90 -6.80 -6.43
CA ARG A 60 0.00 -7.59 -7.27
C ARG A 60 1.32 -7.92 -6.57
N GLN A 61 1.92 -6.96 -5.87
CA GLN A 61 3.21 -7.16 -5.17
C GLN A 61 3.12 -8.24 -4.10
N TYR A 62 2.02 -8.26 -3.34
CA TYR A 62 1.86 -9.16 -2.20
C TYR A 62 0.92 -10.34 -2.46
N GLN A 63 0.39 -10.45 -3.68
CA GLN A 63 -0.58 -11.49 -4.08
C GLN A 63 -1.80 -11.55 -3.16
N ILE A 64 -2.36 -10.38 -2.84
CA ILE A 64 -3.53 -10.23 -1.96
C ILE A 64 -4.71 -9.59 -2.69
N PRO A 65 -5.94 -9.89 -2.28
CA PRO A 65 -7.14 -9.16 -2.70
C PRO A 65 -7.10 -7.66 -2.37
N ALA A 66 -7.66 -6.81 -3.25
CA ALA A 66 -7.62 -5.35 -3.11
C ALA A 66 -8.56 -4.78 -2.01
N ASP A 67 -9.54 -5.57 -1.59
CA ASP A 67 -10.45 -5.30 -0.46
C ASP A 67 -9.74 -5.39 0.90
N MET A 68 -8.62 -6.12 1.00
CA MET A 68 -7.77 -6.12 2.19
C MET A 68 -6.97 -4.81 2.38
N ILE A 69 -6.98 -3.92 1.37
CA ILE A 69 -6.18 -2.70 1.35
C ILE A 69 -7.04 -1.51 1.72
N SER A 70 -6.68 -0.86 2.82
CA SER A 70 -7.31 0.35 3.35
C SER A 70 -6.34 1.53 3.34
N PHE A 71 -6.85 2.75 3.29
CA PHE A 71 -6.07 3.98 3.37
C PHE A 71 -6.30 4.65 4.72
N PHE A 72 -5.23 5.19 5.29
CA PHE A 72 -5.24 6.05 6.46
C PHE A 72 -4.72 7.44 6.07
#